data_AF-A0A453D072-F1
#
_entry.id   AF-A0A453D072-F1
#
_cell.length_a   1.000
_cell.length_b   1.000
_cell.length_c   1.000
_cell.angle_alpha   90.00
_cell.angle_beta   90.00
_cell.angle_gamma   90.00
#
_symmetry.space_group_name_H-M   'P 1'
#
loop_
_entity.id
_entity.type
_entity.pdbx_description
1 polymer ?
#
loop_
_entity_poly.entity_id
_entity_poly.type
_entity_poly.pdbx_seq_one_letter_code
_entity_poly.pdbx_strand_id
1 'polypeptide(L)'
;MVVDYRGLNEVTIKNKYPLPMINDLFDRLQGAKVFSKIDLRSGYHQLKIREQDIPKTAFTTRYGLYEYTVMSFGLTNAPAYFMNLMNKVFMEFLDKFVVVFIDDILVFSKNEEEHEEHLRLVLEKLREHQLYAKFSKCEFRLKEVGFLGHVISGEGVAVDPAKVDTVTSWESPTSVGEIRSFLGLAGYYRRFIENFSKISKPMTELLKKDTKFNWTKDCEASFQELKKRLVTSPVLILPDQRKDYEVYC
;
A
#
# COMPACT_ATOMS: atom_id res chain seq x y z
N MET A 1 17.13 -8.41 -12.91
CA MET A 1 18.44 -8.22 -12.27
C MET A 1 18.21 -7.42 -11.01
N VAL A 2 18.75 -7.87 -9.88
CA VAL A 2 18.64 -7.18 -8.58
C VAL A 2 20.06 -6.75 -8.20
N VAL A 3 20.26 -5.46 -7.95
CA VAL A 3 21.55 -4.93 -7.50
C VAL A 3 21.47 -4.73 -6.00
N ASP A 4 22.49 -5.20 -5.29
CA ASP A 4 22.58 -5.05 -3.84
C ASP A 4 23.12 -3.66 -3.47
N TYR A 5 22.21 -2.74 -3.20
CA TYR A 5 22.55 -1.38 -2.76
C TYR A 5 22.60 -1.22 -1.22
N ARG A 6 22.68 -2.29 -0.42
CA ARG A 6 22.68 -2.17 1.05
C ARG A 6 23.75 -1.20 1.58
N GLY A 7 24.99 -1.35 1.12
CA GLY A 7 26.09 -0.45 1.51
C GLY A 7 25.87 1.00 1.07
N LEU A 8 25.35 1.22 -0.15
CA LEU A 8 24.99 2.56 -0.63
C LEU A 8 23.85 3.17 0.19
N ASN A 9 22.84 2.38 0.53
CA ASN A 9 21.67 2.82 1.29
C ASN A 9 22.01 3.23 2.72
N GLU A 10 23.03 2.62 3.33
CA GLU A 10 23.51 2.97 4.67
C GLU A 10 24.13 4.36 4.74
N VAL A 11 24.90 4.75 3.72
CA VAL A 11 25.57 6.06 3.64
C VAL A 11 24.69 7.15 3.01
N THR A 12 23.58 6.76 2.40
CA THR A 12 22.64 7.70 1.75
C THR A 12 21.76 8.38 2.81
N ILE A 13 21.70 9.71 2.76
CA ILE A 13 20.78 10.50 3.61
C ILE A 13 19.34 10.12 3.25
N LYS A 14 18.60 9.59 4.24
CA LYS A 14 17.24 9.08 4.04
C LYS A 14 16.24 10.23 3.87
N ASN A 15 15.54 10.23 2.75
CA ASN A 15 14.43 11.15 2.47
C ASN A 15 13.17 10.63 3.16
N LYS A 16 12.75 11.32 4.23
CA LYS A 16 11.52 11.02 4.98
C LYS A 16 10.31 11.73 4.36
N TYR A 17 10.08 11.53 3.06
CA TYR A 17 8.88 12.06 2.43
C TYR A 17 7.65 11.36 3.04
N PRO A 18 6.62 12.10 3.48
CA PRO A 18 5.46 11.50 4.09
C PRO A 18 4.71 10.66 3.06
N LEU A 19 4.53 9.38 3.37
CA LEU A 19 3.59 8.53 2.65
C LEU A 19 2.21 8.71 3.29
N PRO A 20 1.15 8.89 2.48
CA PRO A 20 -0.20 8.98 3.02
C PRO A 20 -0.54 7.67 3.74
N MET A 21 -1.24 7.80 4.87
CA MET A 21 -1.78 6.64 5.56
C MET A 21 -2.93 6.08 4.71
N ILE A 22 -2.91 4.78 4.47
CA ILE A 22 -3.85 4.12 3.54
C ILE A 22 -5.31 4.31 3.98
N ASN A 23 -5.55 4.33 5.29
CA ASN A 23 -6.89 4.62 5.83
C ASN A 23 -7.38 6.03 5.46
N ASP A 24 -6.50 7.03 5.52
CA ASP A 24 -6.85 8.42 5.18
C ASP A 24 -7.20 8.54 3.70
N LEU A 25 -6.54 7.76 2.83
CA LEU A 25 -6.85 7.68 1.40
C LEU A 25 -8.24 7.11 1.16
N PHE A 26 -8.61 6.07 1.91
CA PHE A 26 -9.93 5.44 1.76
C PHE A 26 -11.07 6.35 2.19
N ASP A 27 -10.88 7.13 3.26
CA ASP A 27 -11.90 8.04 3.76
C ASP A 27 -12.27 9.13 2.71
N ARG A 28 -11.44 9.35 1.68
CA ARG A 28 -11.74 10.25 0.55
C ARG A 28 -12.64 9.65 -0.53
N LEU A 29 -12.86 8.34 -0.53
CA LEU A 29 -13.62 7.63 -1.57
C LEU A 29 -15.15 7.73 -1.37
N GLN A 30 -15.61 8.54 -0.41
CA GLN A 30 -17.01 8.60 -0.02
C GLN A 30 -17.92 8.96 -1.20
N GLY A 31 -18.92 8.11 -1.45
CA GLY A 31 -19.91 8.30 -2.51
C GLY A 31 -19.42 7.94 -3.92
N ALA A 32 -18.17 7.47 -4.06
CA ALA A 32 -17.69 6.90 -5.31
C ALA A 32 -18.40 5.58 -5.60
N LYS A 33 -18.71 5.33 -6.88
CA LYS A 33 -19.37 4.12 -7.36
C LYS A 33 -18.65 3.48 -8.55
N VAL A 34 -17.77 4.23 -9.20
CA VAL A 34 -17.03 3.82 -10.38
C VAL A 34 -15.56 4.05 -10.13
N PHE A 35 -14.75 3.04 -10.38
CA PHE A 35 -13.34 3.03 -10.08
C PHE A 35 -12.51 2.58 -11.30
N SER A 36 -11.32 3.13 -11.42
CA SER A 36 -10.31 2.65 -12.35
C SER A 36 -8.95 2.66 -11.68
N LYS A 37 -8.14 1.65 -11.95
CA LYS A 37 -6.79 1.51 -11.46
C LYS A 37 -5.80 1.57 -12.62
N ILE A 38 -4.79 2.42 -12.47
CA ILE A 38 -3.72 2.59 -13.45
C ILE A 38 -2.40 2.22 -12.77
N ASP A 39 -1.72 1.18 -13.29
CA ASP A 39 -0.39 0.73 -12.84
C ASP A 39 0.68 1.32 -13.77
N LEU A 40 1.64 2.05 -13.21
CA LEU A 40 2.74 2.62 -13.98
C LEU A 40 3.80 1.56 -14.35
N ARG A 41 4.22 1.56 -15.62
CA ARG A 41 5.19 0.60 -16.13
C ARG A 41 6.56 0.82 -15.49
N SER A 42 7.09 -0.18 -14.81
CA SER A 42 8.45 -0.15 -14.27
C SER A 42 8.72 1.14 -13.47
N GLY A 43 7.77 1.51 -12.59
CA GLY A 43 7.65 2.81 -11.92
C GLY A 43 8.94 3.64 -11.83
N TYR A 44 9.91 3.21 -11.02
CA TYR A 44 11.14 3.98 -10.79
C TYR A 44 11.99 4.23 -12.04
N HIS A 45 12.01 3.31 -13.01
CA HIS A 45 12.81 3.47 -14.24
C HIS A 45 12.34 4.64 -15.12
N GLN A 46 11.20 5.25 -14.82
CA GLN A 46 10.72 6.45 -15.51
C GLN A 46 11.37 7.74 -14.98
N LEU A 47 12.06 7.70 -13.84
CA LEU A 47 12.74 8.85 -13.25
C LEU A 47 14.22 8.85 -13.60
N LYS A 48 14.71 9.95 -14.16
CA LYS A 48 16.15 10.14 -14.39
C LYS A 48 16.88 10.36 -13.07
N ILE A 49 18.05 9.73 -12.95
CA ILE A 49 19.00 10.05 -11.87
C ILE A 49 19.75 11.32 -12.27
N ARG A 50 20.07 12.17 -11.30
CA ARG A 50 20.92 13.35 -11.53
C ARG A 50 22.29 12.88 -12.00
N GLU A 51 22.87 13.55 -12.99
CA GLU A 51 24.12 13.08 -13.62
C GLU A 51 25.26 12.82 -12.62
N GLN A 52 25.40 13.69 -11.63
CA GLN A 52 26.38 13.55 -10.53
C GLN A 52 26.18 12.34 -9.61
N ASP A 53 24.97 11.76 -9.60
CA ASP A 53 24.60 10.61 -8.77
C ASP A 53 24.59 9.29 -9.56
N ILE A 54 24.70 9.33 -10.90
CA ILE A 54 24.73 8.14 -11.77
C ILE A 54 25.87 7.16 -11.37
N PRO A 55 27.13 7.61 -11.14
CA PRO A 55 28.22 6.70 -10.77
C PRO A 55 28.01 5.99 -9.44
N LYS A 56 27.16 6.53 -8.56
CA LYS A 56 26.82 5.90 -7.27
C LYS A 56 25.97 4.63 -7.46
N THR A 57 25.35 4.48 -8.63
CA THR A 57 24.54 3.31 -8.98
C THR A 57 25.31 2.25 -9.76
N ALA A 58 26.64 2.37 -9.82
CA ALA A 58 27.47 1.44 -10.53
C ALA A 58 27.33 0.02 -9.97
N PHE A 59 27.22 -0.96 -10.86
CA PHE A 59 27.19 -2.38 -10.54
C PHE A 59 28.06 -3.17 -11.52
N THR A 60 28.69 -4.22 -11.03
CA THR A 60 29.59 -5.05 -11.83
C THR A 60 28.86 -6.32 -12.27
N THR A 61 29.05 -6.69 -13.52
CA THR A 61 28.67 -8.00 -14.07
C THR A 61 29.94 -8.71 -14.56
N ARG A 62 29.80 -9.98 -14.96
CA ARG A 62 30.91 -10.72 -15.61
C ARG A 62 31.47 -10.05 -16.88
N TYR A 63 30.74 -9.09 -17.46
CA TYR A 63 31.08 -8.45 -18.72
C TYR A 63 31.45 -6.97 -18.59
N GLY A 64 31.45 -6.42 -17.38
CA GLY A 64 31.87 -5.03 -17.17
C GLY A 64 31.11 -4.33 -16.05
N LEU A 65 31.50 -3.07 -15.86
CA LEU A 65 30.87 -2.12 -14.96
C LEU A 65 29.78 -1.36 -15.72
N TYR A 66 28.59 -1.30 -15.15
CA TYR A 66 27.44 -0.60 -15.70
C TYR A 66 26.86 0.33 -14.64
N GLU A 67 26.19 1.38 -15.08
CA GLU A 67 25.58 2.39 -14.22
C GLU A 67 24.13 2.62 -14.66
N TYR A 68 23.27 2.98 -13.72
CA TYR A 68 21.89 3.33 -14.01
C TYR A 68 21.75 4.83 -14.29
N THR A 69 21.20 5.18 -15.45
CA THR A 69 20.82 6.57 -15.78
C THR A 69 19.42 6.94 -15.31
N VAL A 70 18.63 5.93 -14.96
CA VAL A 70 17.27 6.05 -14.40
C VAL A 70 17.19 5.32 -13.08
N MET A 71 16.29 5.74 -12.21
CA MET A 71 16.20 5.27 -10.83
C MET A 71 15.90 3.77 -10.79
N SER A 72 16.85 2.98 -10.28
CA SER A 72 16.71 1.52 -10.18
C SER A 72 16.01 1.10 -8.89
N PHE A 73 15.42 -0.10 -8.91
CA PHE A 73 14.96 -0.77 -7.69
C PHE A 73 16.13 -0.99 -6.71
N GLY A 74 15.82 -0.95 -5.40
CA GLY A 74 16.78 -1.16 -4.32
C GLY A 74 17.39 0.11 -3.73
N LEU A 75 17.23 1.28 -4.37
CA LEU A 75 17.67 2.56 -3.81
C LEU A 75 16.71 3.03 -2.70
N THR A 76 17.25 3.38 -1.52
CA THR A 76 16.45 3.69 -0.32
C THR A 76 15.49 4.88 -0.49
N ASN A 77 15.81 5.83 -1.36
CA ASN A 77 15.02 7.05 -1.56
C ASN A 77 14.09 6.97 -2.79
N ALA A 78 14.13 5.88 -3.56
CA ALA A 78 13.34 5.78 -4.78
C ALA A 78 11.83 5.95 -4.58
N PRO A 79 11.19 5.27 -3.58
CA PRO A 79 9.77 5.46 -3.30
C PRO A 79 9.42 6.90 -2.93
N ALA A 80 10.25 7.56 -2.11
CA ALA A 80 10.04 8.91 -1.64
C ALA A 80 10.09 9.94 -2.78
N TYR A 81 11.04 9.79 -3.70
CA TYR A 81 11.13 10.65 -4.89
C TYR A 81 9.97 10.41 -5.85
N PHE A 82 9.59 9.15 -6.05
CA PHE A 82 8.46 8.81 -6.91
C PHE A 82 7.16 9.40 -6.38
N MET A 83 6.91 9.27 -5.08
CA MET A 83 5.73 9.87 -4.43
C MET A 83 5.71 11.39 -4.51
N ASN A 84 6.86 12.05 -4.34
CA ASN A 84 6.95 13.50 -4.51
C ASN A 84 6.58 13.92 -5.94
N LEU A 85 7.06 13.19 -6.95
CA LEU A 85 6.72 13.43 -8.34
C LEU A 85 5.21 13.24 -8.56
N MET A 86 4.66 12.09 -8.17
CA MET A 86 3.23 11.81 -8.33
C MET A 86 2.37 12.87 -7.66
N ASN A 87 2.75 13.29 -6.45
CA ASN A 87 2.00 14.31 -5.73
C ASN A 87 2.04 15.67 -6.43
N LYS A 88 3.13 16.02 -7.10
CA LYS A 88 3.22 17.24 -7.91
C LYS A 88 2.39 17.16 -9.19
N VAL A 89 2.46 16.03 -9.89
CA VAL A 89 1.74 15.82 -11.16
C VAL A 89 0.23 15.84 -10.95
N PHE A 90 -0.24 15.17 -9.91
CA PHE A 90 -1.66 15.01 -9.63
C PHE A 90 -2.20 15.96 -8.57
N MET A 91 -1.41 16.94 -8.11
CA MET A 91 -1.75 17.82 -6.97
C MET A 91 -3.16 18.42 -7.07
N GLU A 92 -3.59 18.76 -8.28
CA GLU A 92 -4.89 19.38 -8.56
C GLU A 92 -6.07 18.40 -8.38
N PHE A 93 -5.80 17.09 -8.48
CA PHE A 93 -6.79 15.99 -8.50
C PHE A 93 -6.76 15.11 -7.24
N LEU A 94 -5.65 15.15 -6.50
CA LEU A 94 -5.48 14.42 -5.24
C LEU A 94 -6.61 14.75 -4.27
N ASP A 95 -7.06 13.71 -3.56
CA ASP A 95 -8.13 13.77 -2.55
C ASP A 95 -9.50 14.24 -3.09
N LYS A 96 -9.64 14.48 -4.39
CA LYS A 96 -10.91 14.83 -5.06
C LYS A 96 -11.48 13.65 -5.83
N PHE A 97 -10.68 13.10 -6.73
CA PHE A 97 -11.06 11.96 -7.58
C PHE A 97 -9.86 11.06 -7.94
N VAL A 98 -8.67 11.38 -7.42
CA VAL A 98 -7.45 10.60 -7.59
C VAL A 98 -6.83 10.31 -6.23
N VAL A 99 -6.43 9.06 -6.04
CA VAL A 99 -5.55 8.61 -4.96
C VAL A 99 -4.31 8.01 -5.61
N VAL A 100 -3.12 8.40 -5.16
CA VAL A 100 -1.87 7.83 -5.66
C VAL A 100 -1.08 7.20 -4.53
N PHE A 101 -0.57 6.00 -4.77
CA PHE A 101 0.36 5.30 -3.90
C PHE A 101 1.46 4.64 -4.72
N ILE A 102 2.63 5.27 -4.68
CA ILE A 102 3.81 4.94 -5.49
C ILE A 102 3.40 4.85 -6.96
N ASP A 103 3.38 3.66 -7.55
CA ASP A 103 3.11 3.37 -8.95
C ASP A 103 1.63 3.05 -9.24
N ASP A 104 0.82 2.89 -8.20
CA ASP A 104 -0.61 2.64 -8.28
C ASP A 104 -1.41 3.95 -8.21
N ILE A 105 -2.20 4.23 -9.25
CA ILE A 105 -3.11 5.37 -9.32
C ILE A 105 -4.54 4.84 -9.32
N LEU A 106 -5.34 5.24 -8.33
CA LEU A 106 -6.76 4.98 -8.25
C LEU A 106 -7.53 6.24 -8.67
N VAL A 107 -8.39 6.09 -9.68
CA VAL A 107 -9.36 7.11 -10.10
C VAL A 107 -10.74 6.67 -9.62
N PHE A 108 -11.48 7.56 -9.00
CA PHE A 108 -12.81 7.26 -8.44
C PHE A 108 -13.80 8.38 -8.74
N SER A 109 -15.05 8.01 -9.03
CA SER A 109 -16.11 8.95 -9.40
C SER A 109 -17.48 8.48 -8.92
N LYS A 110 -18.45 9.40 -8.87
CA LYS A 110 -19.82 9.09 -8.39
C LYS A 110 -20.69 8.41 -9.44
N ASN A 111 -20.43 8.69 -10.71
CA ASN A 111 -21.15 8.15 -11.87
C ASN A 111 -20.19 7.97 -13.06
N GLU A 112 -20.65 7.31 -14.12
CA GLU A 112 -19.83 6.97 -15.29
C GLU A 112 -19.43 8.19 -16.13
N GLU A 113 -20.31 9.19 -16.26
CA GLU A 113 -20.03 10.42 -17.03
C GLU A 113 -18.88 11.23 -16.41
N GLU A 114 -18.96 11.49 -15.09
CA GLU A 114 -17.86 12.09 -14.33
C GLU A 114 -16.59 11.24 -14.43
N HIS A 115 -16.72 9.91 -14.47
CA HIS A 115 -15.59 9.01 -14.54
C HIS A 115 -14.83 9.07 -15.87
N GLU A 116 -15.54 9.22 -16.98
CA GLU A 116 -14.92 9.40 -18.28
C GLU A 116 -14.09 10.68 -18.32
N GLU A 117 -14.63 11.77 -17.79
CA GLU A 117 -13.92 13.05 -17.72
C GLU A 117 -12.70 12.98 -16.78
N HIS A 118 -12.85 12.38 -15.60
CA HIS A 118 -11.73 12.17 -14.67
C HIS A 118 -10.62 11.32 -15.28
N LEU A 119 -10.96 10.24 -15.98
CA LEU A 119 -9.99 9.41 -16.69
C LEU A 119 -9.27 10.20 -17.77
N ARG A 120 -9.99 11.01 -18.56
CA ARG A 120 -9.40 11.87 -19.59
C ARG A 120 -8.35 12.80 -18.99
N LEU A 121 -8.69 13.52 -17.92
CA LEU A 121 -7.77 14.43 -17.22
C LEU A 121 -6.52 13.71 -16.68
N VAL A 122 -6.70 12.53 -16.08
CA VAL A 122 -5.58 11.73 -15.54
C VAL A 122 -4.65 11.26 -16.66
N LEU A 123 -5.21 10.73 -17.76
CA LEU A 123 -4.44 10.26 -18.90
C LEU A 123 -3.72 11.41 -19.62
N GLU A 124 -4.32 12.60 -19.67
CA GLU A 124 -3.68 13.82 -20.18
C GLU A 124 -2.48 14.23 -19.34
N LYS A 125 -2.61 14.27 -18.00
CA LYS A 125 -1.47 14.55 -17.10
C LYS A 125 -0.35 13.54 -17.24
N LEU A 126 -0.69 12.26 -17.35
CA LEU A 126 0.30 11.19 -17.60
C LEU A 126 1.03 11.43 -18.94
N ARG A 127 0.31 11.78 -20.00
CA ARG A 127 0.89 12.07 -21.31
C ARG A 127 1.80 13.30 -21.28
N GLU A 128 1.36 14.39 -20.64
CA GLU A 128 2.12 15.63 -20.48
C GLU A 128 3.47 15.39 -19.80
N HIS A 129 3.48 14.57 -18.74
CA HIS A 129 4.66 14.26 -17.96
C HIS A 129 5.44 13.03 -18.46
N GLN A 130 5.04 12.47 -19.60
CA GLN A 130 5.65 11.27 -20.20
C GLN A 130 5.73 10.10 -19.22
N LEU A 131 4.68 9.93 -18.41
CA LEU A 131 4.51 8.81 -17.49
C LEU A 131 3.69 7.72 -18.17
N TYR A 132 4.27 6.53 -18.29
CA TYR A 132 3.71 5.43 -19.05
C TYR A 132 3.09 4.39 -18.14
N ALA A 133 1.82 4.10 -18.37
CA ALA A 133 1.10 3.01 -17.73
C ALA A 133 1.34 1.66 -18.42
N LYS A 134 1.25 0.56 -17.67
CA LYS A 134 1.25 -0.79 -18.21
C LYS A 134 -0.20 -1.24 -18.43
N PHE A 135 -0.69 -1.06 -19.65
CA PHE A 135 -2.10 -1.34 -20.01
C PHE A 135 -2.60 -2.72 -19.54
N SER A 136 -1.79 -3.77 -19.63
CA SER A 136 -2.19 -5.13 -19.20
C SER A 136 -2.39 -5.31 -17.70
N LYS A 137 -2.06 -4.30 -16.89
CA LYS A 137 -2.31 -4.25 -15.46
C LYS A 137 -3.30 -3.15 -15.05
N CYS A 138 -3.75 -2.34 -16.00
CA CYS A 138 -4.74 -1.32 -15.73
C CYS A 138 -6.13 -1.94 -15.78
N GLU A 139 -7.01 -1.43 -14.93
CA GLU A 139 -8.41 -1.86 -14.81
C GLU A 139 -9.29 -0.62 -14.90
N PHE A 140 -10.32 -0.65 -15.74
CA PHE A 140 -11.12 0.55 -16.02
C PHE A 140 -12.61 0.30 -15.81
N ARG A 141 -13.32 1.34 -15.32
CA ARG A 141 -14.79 1.38 -15.17
C ARG A 141 -15.34 0.18 -14.39
N LEU A 142 -14.74 -0.12 -13.24
CA LEU A 142 -15.19 -1.17 -12.35
C LEU A 142 -16.12 -0.62 -11.26
N LYS A 143 -17.04 -1.46 -10.77
CA LYS A 143 -17.87 -1.18 -9.58
C LYS A 143 -17.16 -1.49 -8.28
N GLU A 144 -16.19 -2.40 -8.34
CA GLU A 144 -15.31 -2.76 -7.25
C GLU A 144 -13.88 -2.92 -7.78
N VAL A 145 -12.88 -2.57 -6.98
CA VAL A 145 -11.47 -2.64 -7.40
C VAL A 145 -10.56 -3.05 -6.25
N GLY A 146 -9.55 -3.87 -6.57
CA GLY A 146 -8.48 -4.23 -5.65
C GLY A 146 -7.40 -3.15 -5.58
N PHE A 147 -7.26 -2.49 -4.44
CA PHE A 147 -6.28 -1.43 -4.23
C PHE A 147 -5.62 -1.53 -2.86
N LEU A 148 -4.28 -1.54 -2.83
CA LEU A 148 -3.47 -1.61 -1.61
C LEU A 148 -3.88 -2.76 -0.64
N GLY A 149 -4.26 -3.92 -1.18
CA GLY A 149 -4.65 -5.08 -0.37
C GLY A 149 -6.05 -4.97 0.26
N HIS A 150 -6.89 -4.09 -0.27
CA HIS A 150 -8.30 -3.96 0.07
C HIS A 150 -9.17 -4.04 -1.20
N VAL A 151 -10.42 -4.42 -1.03
CA VAL A 151 -11.46 -4.30 -2.06
C VAL A 151 -12.27 -3.04 -1.77
N ILE A 152 -12.31 -2.13 -2.72
CA ILE A 152 -13.06 -0.88 -2.65
C ILE A 152 -14.31 -1.03 -3.50
N SER A 153 -15.47 -0.69 -2.97
CA SER A 153 -16.73 -0.64 -3.71
C SER A 153 -17.56 0.57 -3.29
N GLY A 154 -18.72 0.77 -3.93
CA GLY A 154 -19.67 1.81 -3.53
C GLY A 154 -20.31 1.60 -2.15
N GLU A 155 -20.18 0.40 -1.57
CA GLU A 155 -20.69 0.09 -0.22
C GLU A 155 -19.66 0.42 0.88
N GLY A 156 -18.38 0.43 0.52
CA GLY A 156 -17.29 0.73 1.44
C GLY A 156 -16.00 0.02 1.09
N VAL A 157 -15.19 -0.23 2.11
CA VAL A 157 -13.90 -0.92 1.98
C VAL A 157 -13.96 -2.25 2.70
N ALA A 158 -13.44 -3.30 2.07
CA ALA A 158 -13.34 -4.64 2.61
C ALA A 158 -11.89 -5.16 2.53
N VAL A 159 -11.61 -6.23 3.28
CA VAL A 159 -10.34 -6.96 3.19
C VAL A 159 -10.29 -7.73 1.87
N ASP A 160 -9.14 -7.73 1.19
CA ASP A 160 -8.95 -8.53 -0.02
C ASP A 160 -9.08 -10.04 0.27
N PRO A 161 -10.00 -10.77 -0.39
CA PRO A 161 -10.18 -12.20 -0.20
C PRO A 161 -8.88 -13.01 -0.36
N ALA A 162 -7.98 -12.61 -1.27
CA ALA A 162 -6.70 -13.31 -1.45
C ALA A 162 -5.81 -13.21 -0.19
N LYS A 163 -5.94 -12.12 0.58
CA LYS A 163 -5.25 -11.94 1.85
C LYS A 163 -5.92 -12.72 2.98
N VAL A 164 -7.25 -12.84 2.94
CA VAL A 164 -8.02 -13.70 3.86
C VAL A 164 -7.61 -15.16 3.74
N ASP A 165 -7.42 -15.66 2.51
CA ASP A 165 -6.98 -17.04 2.28
C ASP A 165 -5.58 -17.31 2.84
N THR A 166 -4.67 -16.34 2.66
CA THR A 166 -3.31 -16.41 3.21
C THR A 166 -3.32 -16.45 4.73
N VAL A 167 -4.20 -15.69 5.38
CA VAL A 167 -4.39 -15.71 6.84
C VAL A 167 -4.97 -17.03 7.30
N THR A 168 -5.97 -17.56 6.59
CA THR A 168 -6.69 -18.78 6.95
C THR A 168 -5.76 -19.99 6.92
N SER A 169 -4.86 -20.05 5.93
CA SER A 169 -3.86 -21.10 5.77
C SER A 169 -2.63 -20.95 6.68
N TRP A 170 -2.50 -19.85 7.43
CA TRP A 170 -1.34 -19.60 8.27
C TRP A 170 -1.27 -20.58 9.45
N GLU A 171 -0.15 -21.27 9.61
CA GLU A 171 0.13 -22.17 10.73
C GLU A 171 0.47 -21.42 12.03
N SER A 172 0.32 -22.06 13.18
CA SER A 172 0.63 -21.43 14.47
C SER A 172 2.11 -21.02 14.54
N PRO A 173 2.42 -19.74 14.85
CA PRO A 173 3.80 -19.25 14.93
C PRO A 173 4.68 -20.05 15.90
N THR A 174 5.85 -20.46 15.43
CA THR A 174 6.86 -21.18 16.20
C THR A 174 8.04 -20.30 16.63
N SER A 175 8.07 -19.05 16.14
CA SER A 175 9.14 -18.10 16.42
C SER A 175 8.63 -16.67 16.64
N VAL A 176 9.41 -15.85 17.37
CA VAL A 176 9.14 -14.41 17.54
C VAL A 176 9.09 -13.70 16.18
N GLY A 177 9.88 -14.14 15.20
CA GLY A 177 9.86 -13.61 13.83
C GLY A 177 8.52 -13.84 13.15
N GLU A 178 7.97 -15.05 13.24
CA GLU A 178 6.64 -15.39 12.70
C GLU A 178 5.52 -14.61 13.39
N ILE A 179 5.59 -14.45 14.71
CA ILE A 179 4.62 -13.62 15.45
C ILE A 179 4.65 -12.18 14.92
N ARG A 180 5.83 -11.59 14.71
CA ARG A 180 5.95 -10.22 14.17
C ARG A 180 5.36 -10.13 12.77
N SER A 181 5.62 -11.10 11.91
CA SER A 181 5.07 -11.15 10.55
C SER A 181 3.54 -11.23 10.57
N PHE A 182 2.98 -12.15 11.37
CA PHE A 182 1.53 -12.30 11.50
C PHE A 182 0.87 -11.05 12.08
N LEU A 183 1.38 -10.54 13.20
CA LEU A 183 0.85 -9.32 13.84
C LEU A 183 1.03 -8.08 12.95
N GLY A 184 2.06 -8.03 12.11
CA GLY A 184 2.22 -6.98 11.10
C GLY A 184 1.07 -6.99 10.09
N LEU A 185 0.73 -8.17 9.55
CA LEU A 185 -0.39 -8.32 8.62
C LEU A 185 -1.74 -8.09 9.31
N ALA A 186 -1.98 -8.71 10.46
CA ALA A 186 -3.22 -8.52 11.20
C ALA A 186 -3.39 -7.07 11.68
N GLY A 187 -2.29 -6.41 12.03
CA GLY A 187 -2.23 -5.00 12.39
C GLY A 187 -2.57 -4.07 11.22
N TYR A 188 -2.25 -4.45 9.99
CA TYR A 188 -2.66 -3.73 8.78
C TYR A 188 -4.19 -3.65 8.67
N TYR A 189 -4.88 -4.74 8.98
CA TYR A 189 -6.34 -4.85 8.96
C TYR A 189 -7.02 -4.55 10.31
N ARG A 190 -6.29 -3.99 11.29
CA ARG A 190 -6.81 -3.77 12.65
C ARG A 190 -8.13 -2.97 12.72
N ARG A 191 -8.39 -2.08 11.74
CA ARG A 191 -9.61 -1.24 11.67
C ARG A 191 -10.88 -2.09 11.51
N PHE A 192 -10.75 -3.29 10.94
CA PHE A 192 -11.83 -4.24 10.72
C PHE A 192 -12.06 -5.18 11.92
N ILE A 193 -11.17 -5.15 12.91
CA ILE A 193 -11.16 -6.09 14.03
C ILE A 193 -11.46 -5.33 15.32
N GLU A 194 -12.67 -5.51 15.82
CA GLU A 194 -13.08 -5.00 17.11
C GLU A 194 -12.17 -5.54 18.23
N ASN A 195 -11.77 -4.68 19.17
CA ASN A 195 -10.94 -5.04 20.31
C ASN A 195 -9.57 -5.69 19.93
N PHE A 196 -9.03 -5.39 18.75
CA PHE A 196 -7.75 -5.95 18.26
C PHE A 196 -6.63 -5.96 19.31
N SER A 197 -6.45 -4.85 20.04
CA SER A 197 -5.40 -4.73 21.06
C SER A 197 -5.59 -5.69 22.24
N LYS A 198 -6.84 -6.01 22.61
CA LYS A 198 -7.13 -6.97 23.68
C LYS A 198 -6.82 -8.40 23.21
N ILE A 199 -7.23 -8.73 21.97
CA ILE A 199 -7.04 -10.07 21.39
C ILE A 199 -5.55 -10.33 21.11
N SER A 200 -4.83 -9.36 20.54
CA SER A 200 -3.40 -9.53 20.21
C SER A 200 -2.47 -9.52 21.42
N LYS A 201 -2.96 -9.12 22.61
CA LYS A 201 -2.14 -8.93 23.82
C LYS A 201 -1.24 -10.13 24.14
N PRO A 202 -1.72 -11.39 24.22
CA PRO A 202 -0.87 -12.53 24.58
C PRO A 202 0.29 -12.74 23.61
N MET A 203 0.07 -12.50 22.31
CA MET A 203 1.13 -12.58 21.30
C MET A 203 2.09 -11.39 21.37
N THR A 204 1.60 -10.17 21.66
CA THR A 204 2.48 -9.00 21.80
C THR A 204 3.40 -9.08 23.03
N GLU A 205 2.99 -9.79 24.09
CA GLU A 205 3.84 -10.04 25.26
C GLU A 205 5.08 -10.87 24.90
N LEU A 206 4.95 -11.82 23.97
CA LEU A 206 6.06 -12.62 23.44
C LEU A 206 7.04 -11.81 22.58
N LEU A 207 6.70 -10.58 22.20
CA LEU A 207 7.58 -9.68 21.44
C LEU A 207 8.49 -8.82 22.33
N LYS A 208 8.23 -8.78 23.64
CA LYS A 208 9.02 -7.98 24.58
C LYS A 208 10.44 -8.50 24.70
N LYS A 209 11.37 -7.59 24.99
CA LYS A 209 12.79 -7.92 25.19
C LYS A 209 12.91 -8.80 26.45
N ASP A 210 13.80 -9.79 26.39
CA ASP A 210 14.11 -10.73 27.48
C ASP A 210 12.95 -11.68 27.88
N THR A 211 11.90 -11.77 27.07
CA THR A 211 10.83 -12.77 27.23
C THR A 211 11.22 -14.10 26.58
N LYS A 212 11.14 -15.21 27.32
CA LYS A 212 11.30 -16.56 26.75
C LYS A 212 10.11 -16.87 25.86
N PHE A 213 10.38 -17.31 24.63
CA PHE A 213 9.32 -17.77 23.73
C PHE A 213 8.62 -19.00 24.33
N ASN A 214 7.33 -18.85 24.61
CA ASN A 214 6.47 -19.93 25.09
C ASN A 214 5.08 -19.73 24.49
N TRP A 215 4.73 -20.54 23.50
CA TRP A 215 3.42 -20.48 22.86
C TRP A 215 2.36 -21.11 23.76
N THR A 216 1.65 -20.28 24.52
CA THR A 216 0.61 -20.73 25.46
C THR A 216 -0.72 -20.99 24.77
N LYS A 217 -1.64 -21.68 25.46
CA LYS A 217 -3.03 -21.84 25.00
C LYS A 217 -3.72 -20.49 24.73
N ASP A 218 -3.39 -19.46 25.51
CA ASP A 218 -3.93 -18.11 25.30
C ASP A 218 -3.38 -17.47 24.02
N CYS A 219 -2.12 -17.74 23.66
CA CYS A 219 -1.55 -17.30 22.38
C CYS A 219 -2.25 -17.98 21.22
N GLU A 220 -2.46 -19.31 21.31
CA GLU A 220 -3.18 -20.07 20.29
C GLU A 220 -4.62 -19.60 20.13
N ALA A 221 -5.34 -19.39 21.24
CA ALA A 221 -6.71 -18.89 21.21
C ALA A 221 -6.78 -17.49 20.59
N SER A 222 -5.84 -16.62 20.93
CA SER A 222 -5.74 -15.27 20.36
C SER A 222 -5.43 -15.29 18.87
N PHE A 223 -4.55 -16.19 18.43
CA PHE A 223 -4.20 -16.40 17.04
C PHE A 223 -5.41 -16.86 16.21
N GLN A 224 -6.13 -17.88 16.69
CA GLN A 224 -7.32 -18.40 16.00
C GLN A 224 -8.47 -17.38 15.98
N GLU A 225 -8.66 -16.62 17.07
CA GLU A 225 -9.67 -15.56 17.10
C GLU A 225 -9.34 -14.44 16.11
N LEU A 226 -8.07 -14.00 16.00
CA LEU A 226 -7.68 -13.01 14.99
C LEU A 226 -7.89 -13.54 13.56
N LYS A 227 -7.54 -14.81 13.29
CA LYS A 227 -7.81 -15.44 11.99
C LYS A 227 -9.31 -15.40 11.67
N LYS A 228 -10.15 -15.82 12.62
CA LYS A 228 -11.61 -15.81 12.47
C LYS A 228 -12.13 -14.40 12.17
N ARG A 229 -11.69 -13.38 12.92
CA ARG A 229 -12.13 -12.00 12.73
C ARG A 229 -11.71 -11.42 11.38
N LEU A 230 -10.53 -11.78 10.87
CA LEU A 230 -10.07 -11.37 9.53
C LEU A 230 -10.93 -11.98 8.43
N VAL A 231 -11.39 -13.22 8.60
CA VAL A 231 -12.29 -13.90 7.65
C VAL A 231 -13.70 -13.31 7.70
N THR A 232 -14.22 -13.04 8.90
CA THR A 232 -15.59 -12.52 9.11
C THR A 232 -15.62 -10.99 9.19
N SER A 233 -14.60 -10.30 8.66
CA SER A 233 -14.48 -8.85 8.77
C SER A 233 -15.63 -8.16 8.03
N PRO A 234 -16.31 -7.17 8.65
CA PRO A 234 -17.38 -6.44 7.99
C PRO A 234 -16.83 -5.50 6.91
N VAL A 235 -17.68 -5.13 5.96
CA VAL A 235 -17.41 -3.99 5.07
C VAL A 235 -17.48 -2.72 5.91
N LEU A 236 -16.41 -1.93 5.91
CA LEU A 236 -16.40 -0.65 6.61
C LEU A 236 -16.94 0.43 5.68
N ILE A 237 -18.04 1.03 6.12
CA ILE A 237 -18.64 2.19 5.45
C ILE A 237 -17.68 3.38 5.57
N LEU A 238 -17.54 4.12 4.47
CA LEU A 238 -16.70 5.32 4.44
C LEU A 238 -17.33 6.44 5.27
N PRO A 239 -16.53 7.19 6.06
CA PRO A 239 -17.04 8.22 6.94
C PRO A 239 -17.78 9.31 6.15
N ASP A 240 -18.96 9.70 6.64
CA ASP A 240 -19.76 10.77 6.05
C ASP A 240 -19.60 12.07 6.84
N GLN A 241 -18.82 13.01 6.30
CA GLN A 241 -18.55 14.30 6.98
C GLN A 241 -19.79 15.17 7.18
N ARG A 242 -20.93 14.80 6.59
CA ARG A 242 -22.21 15.52 6.73
C ARG A 242 -23.08 14.97 7.86
N LYS A 243 -22.67 13.89 8.51
CA LYS A 243 -23.41 13.24 9.60
C LYS A 243 -22.64 13.36 10.91
N ASP A 244 -23.39 13.33 12.01
CA ASP A 244 -22.80 13.22 13.34
C ASP A 244 -22.23 11.81 13.55
N TYR A 245 -21.17 11.74 14.36
CA TYR A 245 -20.51 10.49 14.72
C TYR A 245 -20.78 10.14 16.18
N GLU A 246 -21.14 8.89 16.44
CA GLU A 246 -21.25 8.34 17.80
C GLU A 246 -20.04 7.46 18.09
N VAL A 247 -19.43 7.64 19.26
CA VAL A 247 -18.26 6.86 19.70
C VAL A 247 -18.65 6.07 20.94
N TYR A 248 -18.56 4.74 20.83
CA TYR A 248 -18.78 3.81 21.92
C TYR A 248 -17.41 3.34 22.43
N CYS A 249 -17.11 3.61 23.71
CA CYS A 249 -15.83 3.32 24.36
C CYS A 249 -15.95 2.15 25.35
#